data_AF-A0A117QIQ8-F1
#
_entry.id   AF-A0A117QIQ8-F1
#
_cell.length_a   1.000
_cell.length_b   1.000
_cell.length_c   1.000
_cell.angle_alpha   90.00
_cell.angle_beta   90.00
_cell.angle_gamma   90.00
#
_symmetry.space_group_name_H-M   'P 1'
#
loop_
_entity.id
_entity.type
_entity.pdbx_description
1 polymer ?
#
loop_
_entity_poly.entity_id
_entity_poly.type
_entity_poly.pdbx_seq_one_letter_code
_entity_poly.pdbx_strand_id
1 'polypeptide(L)'
;MATVEDVRRLAVALPRTEEHLIRDRVKFRVGRIVYLALSRDETTLGFAFPKEERAALVASEPEKFSLPRTSDLRYNWAQAALAALSLPELTELVTDAWRMCVPAKVARAHLGPDPAPPPPPAPTLAELRLSAQVFAAYPGVDRSWLELRGPAAPALDLGDPAGRTALHRWLNTWGCRLPYPREGEPYPLGEGLAAWTESHPLPDTPLPDLTDPEIDTVATAYGELARLPVRCGPRPRSLGPTAAAKALYALRPHTVMPWDAAIATELYGARDGAAFARHLRTGRAWARAALAESGLSADALVADLGRPAVTLAKVLDEHLYVTITRRAAG
;
A
#
# COMPACT_ATOMS: atom_id res chain seq x y z
N MET A 1 27.84 20.01 8.90
CA MET A 1 29.08 19.23 8.81
C MET A 1 28.97 18.07 9.77
N ALA A 2 29.16 16.85 9.28
CA ALA A 2 29.18 15.64 10.07
C ALA A 2 30.55 15.41 10.72
N THR A 3 30.56 14.73 11.86
CA THR A 3 31.77 14.39 12.61
C THR A 3 31.91 12.88 12.80
N VAL A 4 33.11 12.42 13.20
CA VAL A 4 33.34 11.03 13.61
C VAL A 4 32.42 10.60 14.75
N GLU A 5 32.14 11.51 15.68
CA GLU A 5 31.24 11.22 16.79
C GLU A 5 29.80 10.99 16.32
N ASP A 6 29.37 11.70 15.28
CA ASP A 6 28.08 11.43 14.64
C ASP A 6 28.05 10.04 14.00
N VAL A 7 29.13 9.64 13.31
CA VAL A 7 29.26 8.30 12.71
C VAL A 7 29.17 7.23 13.79
N ARG A 8 29.94 7.37 14.87
CA ARG A 8 29.92 6.44 16.01
C ARG A 8 28.52 6.34 16.59
N ARG A 9 27.93 7.48 16.96
CA ARG A 9 26.60 7.56 17.58
C ARG A 9 25.53 6.88 16.72
N LEU A 10 25.53 7.13 15.41
CA LEU A 10 24.59 6.51 14.48
C LEU A 10 24.85 5.01 14.33
N ALA A 11 26.11 4.61 14.14
CA ALA A 11 26.46 3.21 13.90
C ALA A 11 26.16 2.30 15.10
N VAL A 12 26.50 2.72 16.32
CA VAL A 12 26.29 1.90 17.53
C VAL A 12 24.81 1.77 17.92
N ALA A 13 23.95 2.69 17.46
CA ALA A 13 22.50 2.58 17.63
C ALA A 13 21.89 1.47 16.75
N LEU A 14 22.58 1.07 15.68
CA LEU A 14 22.09 0.07 14.74
C LEU A 14 22.34 -1.36 15.26
N PRO A 15 21.33 -2.25 15.23
CA PRO A 15 21.46 -3.61 15.72
C PRO A 15 22.60 -4.38 15.04
N ARG A 16 23.35 -5.14 15.85
CA ARG A 16 24.46 -6.03 15.42
C ARG A 16 25.71 -5.30 14.89
N THR A 17 25.79 -3.99 15.07
CA THR A 17 27.01 -3.24 14.79
C THR A 17 28.05 -3.47 15.89
N GLU A 18 29.28 -3.73 15.48
CA GLU A 18 30.46 -3.72 16.35
C GLU A 18 31.51 -2.74 15.81
N GLU A 19 32.10 -1.94 16.71
CA GLU A 19 33.24 -1.05 16.40
C GLU A 19 34.57 -1.80 16.60
N HIS A 20 35.48 -1.67 15.64
CA HIS A 20 36.80 -2.30 15.64
C HIS A 20 37.88 -1.31 15.20
N LEU A 21 38.99 -1.27 15.92
CA LEU A 21 40.17 -0.53 15.54
C LEU A 21 41.17 -1.46 14.82
N ILE A 22 41.36 -1.27 13.51
CA ILE A 22 42.24 -2.12 12.70
C ILE A 22 43.24 -1.24 11.94
N ARG A 23 44.53 -1.34 12.28
CA ARG A 23 45.63 -0.57 11.66
C ARG A 23 45.38 0.94 11.70
N ASP A 24 44.95 1.42 12.88
CA ASP A 24 44.60 2.81 13.19
C ASP A 24 43.43 3.34 12.36
N ARG A 25 42.49 2.46 12.02
CA ARG A 25 41.23 2.83 11.35
C ARG A 25 40.07 2.28 12.13
N VAL A 26 39.13 3.15 12.45
CA VAL A 26 37.85 2.78 13.05
C VAL A 26 36.98 2.15 11.96
N LYS A 27 36.46 0.96 12.24
CA LYS A 27 35.60 0.21 11.33
C LYS A 27 34.36 -0.28 12.07
N PHE A 28 33.23 -0.26 11.39
CA PHE A 28 31.98 -0.80 11.90
C PHE A 28 31.59 -2.02 11.06
N ARG A 29 31.22 -3.10 11.75
CA ARG A 29 30.91 -4.39 11.11
C ARG A 29 29.63 -5.02 11.63
N VAL A 30 29.01 -5.82 10.77
CA VAL A 30 27.98 -6.79 11.13
C VAL A 30 28.58 -8.18 10.95
N GLY A 31 28.89 -8.85 12.06
CA GLY A 31 29.61 -10.13 12.05
C GLY A 31 30.98 -10.00 11.38
N ARG A 32 31.14 -10.52 10.16
CA ARG A 32 32.39 -10.44 9.38
C ARG A 32 32.39 -9.36 8.30
N ILE A 33 31.24 -8.71 8.07
CA ILE A 33 31.05 -7.74 6.98
C ILE A 33 31.32 -6.34 7.52
N VAL A 34 32.38 -5.69 7.03
CA VAL A 34 32.62 -4.26 7.30
C VAL A 34 31.67 -3.47 6.41
N TYR A 35 30.91 -2.55 7.00
CA TYR A 35 29.96 -1.72 6.26
C TYR A 35 30.26 -0.22 6.37
N LEU A 36 31.07 0.21 7.35
CA LEU A 36 31.65 1.54 7.44
C LEU A 36 33.13 1.46 7.83
N ALA A 37 33.94 2.39 7.32
CA ALA A 37 35.33 2.56 7.74
C ALA A 37 35.77 4.02 7.63
N LEU A 38 36.34 4.57 8.70
CA LEU A 38 36.96 5.88 8.69
C LEU A 38 38.40 5.80 8.17
N SER A 39 38.83 6.83 7.43
CA SER A 39 40.24 7.03 7.10
C SER A 39 41.05 7.34 8.37
N ARG A 40 42.39 7.24 8.26
CA ARG A 40 43.28 7.43 9.43
C ARG A 40 43.28 8.87 9.96
N ASP A 41 43.11 9.81 9.06
CA ASP A 41 42.96 11.24 9.33
C ASP A 41 41.51 11.61 9.64
N GLU A 42 40.60 10.63 9.69
CA GLU A 42 39.19 10.80 10.06
C GLU A 42 38.39 11.78 9.19
N THR A 43 38.91 12.12 8.00
CA THR A 43 38.27 13.05 7.05
C THR A 43 37.31 12.35 6.08
N THR A 44 37.51 11.05 5.84
CA THR A 44 36.80 10.27 4.83
C THR A 44 36.05 9.11 5.46
N LEU A 45 34.77 8.97 5.15
CA LEU A 45 33.95 7.82 5.48
C LEU A 45 33.82 6.91 4.26
N GLY A 46 34.39 5.71 4.35
CA GLY A 46 34.03 4.61 3.45
C GLY A 46 32.77 3.91 3.93
N PHE A 47 31.86 3.59 3.02
CA PHE A 47 30.60 2.93 3.34
C PHE A 47 30.20 1.89 2.28
N ALA A 48 29.42 0.89 2.68
CA ALA A 48 28.87 -0.11 1.78
C ALA A 48 27.88 0.55 0.79
N PHE A 49 28.08 0.30 -0.50
CA PHE A 49 27.28 0.90 -1.57
C PHE A 49 27.29 0.02 -2.84
N PRO A 50 26.20 -0.08 -3.64
CA PRO A 50 26.16 -0.89 -4.85
C PRO A 50 27.25 -0.49 -5.86
N LYS A 51 27.89 -1.47 -6.49
CA LYS A 51 29.03 -1.23 -7.42
C LYS A 51 28.57 -0.53 -8.70
N GLU A 52 27.40 -0.91 -9.16
CA GLU A 52 26.71 -0.46 -10.35
C GLU A 52 26.31 1.02 -10.25
N GLU A 53 26.00 1.50 -9.04
CA GLU A 53 25.51 2.86 -8.82
C GLU A 53 26.61 3.86 -8.46
N ARG A 54 27.78 3.41 -7.96
CA ARG A 54 28.82 4.31 -7.42
C ARG A 54 29.32 5.37 -8.41
N ALA A 55 29.35 5.04 -9.70
CA ALA A 55 29.78 5.99 -10.73
C ALA A 55 28.79 7.14 -10.88
N ALA A 56 27.48 6.84 -10.78
CA ALA A 56 26.43 7.85 -10.82
C ALA A 56 26.46 8.73 -9.55
N LEU A 57 26.66 8.13 -8.37
CA LEU A 57 26.79 8.87 -7.10
C LEU A 57 27.96 9.86 -7.13
N VAL A 58 29.13 9.43 -7.63
CA VAL A 58 30.30 10.32 -7.75
C VAL A 58 30.07 11.40 -8.80
N ALA A 59 29.36 11.10 -9.89
CA ALA A 59 29.07 12.09 -10.92
C ALA A 59 28.04 13.15 -10.46
N SER A 60 27.12 12.81 -9.56
CA SER A 60 26.10 13.75 -9.08
C SER A 60 26.65 14.78 -8.11
N GLU A 61 27.55 14.38 -7.21
CA GLU A 61 28.15 15.26 -6.19
C GLU A 61 29.66 14.94 -6.01
N PRO A 62 30.50 15.28 -7.00
CA PRO A 62 31.92 14.92 -7.03
C PRO A 62 32.75 15.55 -5.91
N GLU A 63 32.27 16.64 -5.32
CA GLU A 63 32.85 17.28 -4.14
C GLU A 63 32.58 16.53 -2.83
N LYS A 64 31.52 15.71 -2.80
CA LYS A 64 31.16 14.88 -1.63
C LYS A 64 31.67 13.46 -1.76
N PHE A 65 31.49 12.86 -2.93
CA PHE A 65 31.70 11.43 -3.13
C PHE A 65 32.91 11.13 -4.01
N SER A 66 33.60 10.03 -3.70
CA SER A 66 34.73 9.55 -4.49
C SER A 66 34.72 8.03 -4.60
N LEU A 67 35.36 7.54 -5.66
CA LEU A 67 35.62 6.12 -5.81
C LEU A 67 36.64 5.66 -4.77
N PRO A 68 36.49 4.45 -4.21
CA PRO A 68 37.53 3.91 -3.35
C PRO A 68 38.79 3.59 -4.17
N ARG A 69 39.90 3.39 -3.47
CA ARG A 69 41.16 2.94 -4.09
C ARG A 69 40.96 1.69 -4.94
N THR A 70 41.80 1.52 -5.95
CA THR A 70 41.68 0.45 -6.97
C THR A 70 41.48 -0.95 -6.39
N SER A 71 42.17 -1.30 -5.30
CA SER A 71 42.04 -2.62 -4.65
C SER A 71 40.66 -2.89 -4.06
N ASP A 72 39.92 -1.83 -3.71
CA ASP A 72 38.63 -1.92 -3.04
C ASP A 72 37.47 -1.83 -4.04
N LEU A 73 37.73 -1.49 -5.31
CA LEU A 73 36.71 -1.46 -6.39
C LEU A 73 36.02 -2.81 -6.62
N ARG A 74 36.61 -3.91 -6.14
CA ARG A 74 36.01 -5.25 -6.16
C ARG A 74 34.91 -5.46 -5.12
N TYR A 75 34.68 -4.53 -4.21
CA TYR A 75 33.65 -4.59 -3.17
C TYR A 75 32.50 -3.61 -3.44
N ASN A 76 31.37 -3.83 -2.77
CA ASN A 76 30.24 -2.88 -2.74
C ASN A 76 30.63 -1.74 -1.80
N TRP A 77 31.30 -0.72 -2.32
CA TRP A 77 31.96 0.30 -1.51
C TRP A 77 32.07 1.65 -2.24
N ALA A 78 31.82 2.73 -1.51
CA ALA A 78 32.02 4.12 -1.92
C ALA A 78 32.67 4.93 -0.78
N GLN A 79 33.10 6.16 -1.07
CA GLN A 79 33.71 7.06 -0.09
C GLN A 79 33.04 8.43 -0.11
N ALA A 80 32.88 9.04 1.06
CA ALA A 80 32.39 10.40 1.22
C ALA A 80 33.33 11.24 2.09
N ALA A 81 33.50 12.52 1.75
CA ALA A 81 34.18 13.50 2.59
C ALA A 81 33.24 13.93 3.73
N LEU A 82 33.59 13.62 4.98
CA LEU A 82 32.74 13.90 6.16
C LEU A 82 32.42 15.39 6.30
N ALA A 83 33.39 16.25 5.98
CA ALA A 83 33.23 17.69 6.06
C ALA A 83 32.09 18.23 5.16
N ALA A 84 31.81 17.54 4.06
CA ALA A 84 30.82 17.93 3.06
C ALA A 84 29.42 17.36 3.33
N LEU A 85 29.28 16.47 4.33
CA LEU A 85 28.00 15.87 4.71
C LEU A 85 27.31 16.69 5.80
N SER A 86 25.99 16.80 5.67
CA SER A 86 25.07 17.16 6.75
C SER A 86 24.74 15.94 7.62
N LEU A 87 24.18 16.18 8.80
CA LEU A 87 23.76 15.09 9.70
C LEU A 87 22.64 14.21 9.10
N PRO A 88 21.63 14.75 8.39
CA PRO A 88 20.64 13.93 7.69
C PRO A 88 21.27 13.03 6.62
N GLU A 89 22.14 13.58 5.75
CA GLU A 89 22.83 12.78 4.73
C GLU A 89 23.69 11.69 5.36
N LEU A 90 24.43 11.99 6.43
CA LEU A 90 25.20 10.98 7.14
C LEU A 90 24.29 9.87 7.70
N THR A 91 23.12 10.25 8.24
CA THR A 91 22.15 9.30 8.80
C THR A 91 21.66 8.32 7.73
N GLU A 92 21.33 8.83 6.53
CA GLU A 92 20.94 8.00 5.38
C GLU A 92 22.06 7.05 4.96
N LEU A 93 23.27 7.57 4.72
CA LEU A 93 24.42 6.77 4.30
C LEU A 93 24.75 5.64 5.30
N VAL A 94 24.76 5.95 6.60
CA VAL A 94 25.04 4.97 7.66
C VAL A 94 23.94 3.90 7.72
N THR A 95 22.68 4.31 7.61
CA THR A 95 21.52 3.40 7.70
C THR A 95 21.44 2.48 6.49
N ASP A 96 21.64 3.00 5.28
CA ASP A 96 21.53 2.21 4.05
C ASP A 96 22.73 1.28 3.87
N ALA A 97 23.94 1.72 4.21
CA ALA A 97 25.11 0.83 4.25
C ALA A 97 24.92 -0.34 5.23
N TRP A 98 24.28 -0.08 6.39
CA TRP A 98 23.94 -1.12 7.37
C TRP A 98 22.86 -2.06 6.83
N ARG A 99 21.79 -1.54 6.21
CA ARG A 99 20.71 -2.32 5.58
C ARG A 99 21.25 -3.33 4.57
N MET A 100 22.26 -2.97 3.78
CA MET A 100 22.93 -3.88 2.85
C MET A 100 23.62 -5.08 3.53
N CYS A 101 23.92 -4.98 4.83
CA CYS A 101 24.76 -5.94 5.55
C CYS A 101 24.00 -6.75 6.61
N VAL A 102 22.72 -6.46 6.86
CA VAL A 102 21.86 -7.22 7.78
C VAL A 102 20.76 -7.99 7.06
N PRO A 103 20.23 -9.09 7.65
CA PRO A 103 19.02 -9.72 7.13
C PRO A 103 17.84 -8.73 7.12
N ALA A 104 17.00 -8.77 6.07
CA ALA A 104 15.84 -7.89 5.91
C ALA A 104 14.91 -7.85 7.13
N LYS A 105 14.75 -8.97 7.85
CA LYS A 105 13.94 -9.02 9.09
C LYS A 105 14.50 -8.11 10.19
N VAL A 106 15.83 -7.97 10.30
CA VAL A 106 16.49 -7.10 11.29
C VAL A 106 16.27 -5.64 10.92
N ALA A 107 16.49 -5.29 9.65
CA ALA A 107 16.22 -3.94 9.14
C ALA A 107 14.77 -3.52 9.40
N ARG A 108 13.80 -4.36 9.02
CA ARG A 108 12.38 -4.11 9.22
C ARG A 108 11.97 -3.98 10.69
N ALA A 109 12.59 -4.73 11.58
CA ALA A 109 12.30 -4.65 13.01
C ALA A 109 12.82 -3.35 13.64
N HIS A 110 13.92 -2.80 13.12
CA HIS A 110 14.53 -1.58 13.66
C HIS A 110 13.97 -0.31 13.03
N LEU A 111 13.76 -0.30 11.71
CA LEU A 111 13.36 0.87 10.93
C LEU A 111 11.85 0.94 10.69
N GLY A 112 11.10 -0.11 11.02
CA GLY A 112 9.73 -0.29 10.59
C GLY A 112 9.64 -0.85 9.15
N PRO A 113 8.43 -1.03 8.61
CA PRO A 113 8.26 -1.35 7.19
C PRO A 113 8.88 -0.25 6.33
N ASP A 114 9.51 -0.60 5.20
CA ASP A 114 9.98 0.39 4.24
C ASP A 114 8.82 1.31 3.83
N PRO A 115 9.09 2.60 3.58
CA PRO A 115 8.07 3.48 3.02
C PRO A 115 7.52 2.81 1.76
N ALA A 116 6.20 2.64 1.72
CA ALA A 116 5.55 2.09 0.54
C ALA A 116 5.93 2.95 -0.66
N PRO A 117 6.19 2.34 -1.84
CA PRO A 117 6.43 3.11 -3.05
C PRO A 117 5.31 4.13 -3.25
N PRO A 118 5.62 5.30 -3.84
CA PRO A 118 4.58 6.29 -4.13
C PRO A 118 3.49 5.62 -4.97
N PRO A 119 2.21 5.98 -4.76
CA PRO A 119 1.14 5.42 -5.56
C PRO A 119 1.39 5.72 -7.05
N PRO A 120 0.93 4.85 -7.96
CA PRO A 120 1.04 5.12 -9.39
C PRO A 120 0.42 6.47 -9.76
N PRO A 121 0.92 7.12 -10.82
CA PRO A 121 0.31 8.35 -11.32
C PRO A 121 -1.16 8.12 -11.64
N ALA A 122 -1.97 9.18 -11.53
CA ALA A 122 -3.37 9.11 -11.91
C ALA A 122 -3.51 8.74 -13.39
N PRO A 123 -4.44 7.84 -13.75
CA PRO A 123 -4.73 7.58 -15.15
C PRO A 123 -5.31 8.84 -15.80
N THR A 124 -4.90 9.09 -17.02
CA THR A 124 -5.51 10.12 -17.89
C THR A 124 -6.96 9.76 -18.20
N LEU A 125 -7.78 10.74 -18.59
CA LEU A 125 -9.14 10.45 -19.06
C LEU A 125 -9.17 9.49 -20.24
N ALA A 126 -8.16 9.54 -21.11
CA ALA A 126 -8.04 8.61 -22.24
C ALA A 126 -7.85 7.16 -21.76
N GLU A 127 -7.00 6.93 -20.76
CA GLU A 127 -6.78 5.61 -20.16
C GLU A 127 -8.00 5.10 -19.39
N LEU A 128 -8.70 5.99 -18.68
CA LEU A 128 -9.96 5.66 -18.02
C LEU A 128 -11.03 5.27 -19.04
N ARG A 129 -11.18 6.01 -20.13
CA ARG A 129 -12.14 5.68 -21.20
C ARG A 129 -11.83 4.34 -21.86
N LEU A 130 -10.56 4.06 -22.15
CA LEU A 130 -10.16 2.76 -22.69
C LEU A 130 -10.46 1.62 -21.71
N SER A 131 -10.14 1.81 -20.43
CA SER A 131 -10.35 0.78 -19.40
C SER A 131 -11.84 0.51 -19.18
N ALA A 132 -12.66 1.56 -19.16
CA ALA A 132 -14.11 1.46 -19.06
C ALA A 132 -14.70 0.68 -20.24
N GLN A 133 -14.24 0.93 -21.48
CA GLN A 133 -14.66 0.18 -22.67
C GLN A 133 -14.27 -1.31 -22.57
N VAL A 134 -13.03 -1.60 -22.17
CA VAL A 134 -12.55 -2.99 -21.99
C VAL A 134 -13.37 -3.72 -20.92
N PHE A 135 -13.63 -3.06 -19.79
CA PHE A 135 -14.38 -3.66 -18.69
C PHE A 135 -15.85 -3.88 -19.04
N ALA A 136 -16.49 -2.91 -19.71
CA ALA A 136 -17.88 -2.99 -20.17
C ALA A 136 -18.10 -4.14 -21.17
N ALA A 137 -17.07 -4.57 -21.90
CA ALA A 137 -17.15 -5.70 -22.82
C ALA A 137 -17.22 -7.07 -22.12
N TYR A 138 -16.99 -7.15 -20.81
CA TYR A 138 -17.11 -8.41 -20.08
C TYR A 138 -18.58 -8.86 -19.96
N PRO A 139 -18.89 -10.15 -20.22
CA PRO A 139 -20.25 -10.65 -20.12
C PRO A 139 -20.85 -10.43 -18.73
N GLY A 140 -21.95 -9.66 -18.65
CA GLY A 140 -22.74 -9.47 -17.44
C GLY A 140 -22.08 -8.62 -16.34
N VAL A 141 -21.10 -7.78 -16.69
CA VAL A 141 -20.21 -7.10 -15.73
C VAL A 141 -20.93 -6.22 -14.68
N ASP A 142 -22.12 -5.71 -15.00
CA ASP A 142 -22.93 -4.88 -14.09
C ASP A 142 -24.19 -5.57 -13.57
N ARG A 143 -24.48 -6.80 -14.01
CA ARG A 143 -25.75 -7.48 -13.71
C ARG A 143 -25.99 -7.57 -12.20
N SER A 144 -25.01 -8.09 -11.47
CA SER A 144 -25.13 -8.27 -10.01
C SER A 144 -25.25 -6.95 -9.26
N TRP A 145 -24.65 -5.88 -9.79
CA TRP A 145 -24.74 -4.54 -9.23
C TRP A 145 -26.12 -3.92 -9.43
N LEU A 146 -26.65 -4.00 -10.66
CA LEU A 146 -27.99 -3.56 -11.00
C LEU A 146 -29.06 -4.34 -10.23
N GLU A 147 -28.87 -5.64 -10.03
CA GLU A 147 -29.76 -6.46 -9.20
C GLU A 147 -29.72 -6.03 -7.73
N LEU A 148 -28.55 -5.71 -7.17
CA LEU A 148 -28.43 -5.23 -5.79
C LEU A 148 -29.05 -3.83 -5.59
N ARG A 149 -28.99 -2.97 -6.61
CA ARG A 149 -29.50 -1.58 -6.56
C ARG A 149 -30.90 -1.40 -7.13
N GLY A 150 -31.45 -2.45 -7.72
CA GLY A 150 -32.74 -2.41 -8.39
C GLY A 150 -33.91 -2.21 -7.42
N PRO A 151 -35.07 -1.78 -7.93
CA PRO A 151 -36.25 -1.49 -7.10
C PRO A 151 -36.83 -2.74 -6.40
N ALA A 152 -36.49 -3.94 -6.87
CA ALA A 152 -36.91 -5.20 -6.26
C ALA A 152 -35.95 -5.70 -5.16
N ALA A 153 -34.80 -5.05 -4.96
CA ALA A 153 -33.84 -5.43 -3.93
C ALA A 153 -34.29 -4.89 -2.56
N PRO A 154 -34.05 -5.64 -1.47
CA PRO A 154 -34.19 -5.07 -0.13
C PRO A 154 -33.20 -3.91 0.05
N ALA A 155 -33.56 -2.94 0.89
CA ALA A 155 -32.61 -1.90 1.29
C ALA A 155 -31.35 -2.54 1.87
N LEU A 156 -30.18 -2.02 1.49
CA LEU A 156 -28.90 -2.53 1.99
C LEU A 156 -28.60 -1.94 3.37
N ASP A 157 -29.48 -2.25 4.32
CA ASP A 157 -29.33 -1.96 5.74
C ASP A 157 -28.81 -3.21 6.47
N LEU A 158 -27.71 -3.06 7.20
CA LEU A 158 -27.12 -4.17 7.95
C LEU A 158 -27.79 -4.43 9.31
N GLY A 159 -28.65 -3.53 9.79
CA GLY A 159 -29.56 -3.82 10.89
C GLY A 159 -30.63 -4.85 10.49
N ASP A 160 -31.08 -4.83 9.23
CA ASP A 160 -32.08 -5.73 8.69
C ASP A 160 -31.47 -7.10 8.29
N PRO A 161 -32.01 -8.24 8.78
CA PRO A 161 -31.66 -9.57 8.26
C PRO A 161 -31.72 -9.70 6.72
N ALA A 162 -32.68 -9.04 6.06
CA ALA A 162 -32.84 -9.10 4.60
C ALA A 162 -31.68 -8.39 3.88
N GLY A 163 -31.30 -7.18 4.35
CA GLY A 163 -30.14 -6.45 3.82
C GLY A 163 -28.82 -7.21 4.01
N ARG A 164 -28.61 -7.82 5.18
CA ARG A 164 -27.44 -8.70 5.44
C ARG A 164 -27.39 -9.90 4.50
N THR A 165 -28.55 -10.51 4.22
CA THR A 165 -28.66 -11.64 3.29
C THR A 165 -28.37 -11.21 1.85
N ALA A 166 -28.88 -10.05 1.44
CA ALA A 166 -28.61 -9.47 0.13
C ALA A 166 -27.12 -9.17 -0.08
N LEU A 167 -26.47 -8.54 0.91
CA LEU A 167 -25.03 -8.29 0.88
C LEU A 167 -24.23 -9.59 0.72
N HIS A 168 -24.53 -10.61 1.52
CA HIS A 168 -23.85 -11.91 1.45
C HIS A 168 -23.99 -12.56 0.07
N ARG A 169 -25.21 -12.60 -0.49
CA ARG A 169 -25.43 -13.13 -1.84
C ARG A 169 -24.61 -12.37 -2.88
N TRP A 170 -24.63 -11.04 -2.82
CA TRP A 170 -23.87 -10.20 -3.74
C TRP A 170 -22.35 -10.39 -3.63
N LEU A 171 -21.79 -10.50 -2.42
CA LEU A 171 -20.37 -10.83 -2.24
C LEU A 171 -19.97 -12.15 -2.92
N ASN A 172 -20.87 -13.14 -2.90
CA ASN A 172 -20.65 -14.42 -3.56
C ASN A 172 -20.73 -14.34 -5.09
N THR A 173 -21.55 -13.47 -5.68
CA THR A 173 -21.53 -13.22 -7.13
C THR A 173 -20.23 -12.53 -7.56
N TRP A 174 -19.59 -11.80 -6.65
CA TRP A 174 -18.25 -11.20 -6.82
C TRP A 174 -17.08 -12.15 -6.46
N GLY A 175 -17.35 -13.45 -6.27
CA GLY A 175 -16.32 -14.47 -6.12
C GLY A 175 -15.75 -14.66 -4.71
N CYS A 176 -16.36 -14.09 -3.65
CA CYS A 176 -15.86 -14.22 -2.28
C CYS A 176 -16.03 -15.63 -1.65
N ARG A 177 -16.87 -16.49 -2.24
CA ARG A 177 -17.07 -17.91 -1.86
C ARG A 177 -17.23 -18.10 -0.33
N LEU A 178 -18.11 -17.30 0.26
CA LEU A 178 -18.52 -17.34 1.66
C LEU A 178 -19.58 -18.43 1.85
N PRO A 179 -19.51 -19.20 2.95
CA PRO A 179 -20.48 -20.26 3.22
C PRO A 179 -21.82 -19.67 3.65
N TYR A 180 -22.92 -20.17 3.08
CA TYR A 180 -24.27 -19.87 3.57
C TYR A 180 -24.56 -20.66 4.86
N PRO A 181 -25.28 -20.08 5.84
CA PRO A 181 -25.78 -20.82 6.99
C PRO A 181 -26.79 -21.87 6.51
N ARG A 182 -26.79 -23.06 7.13
CA ARG A 182 -27.87 -24.03 6.92
C ARG A 182 -29.08 -23.66 7.77
N GLU A 183 -30.23 -24.21 7.41
CA GLU A 183 -31.43 -24.07 8.22
C GLU A 183 -31.18 -24.54 9.66
N GLY A 184 -31.50 -23.69 10.63
CA GLY A 184 -31.28 -23.94 12.06
C GLY A 184 -29.84 -23.78 12.57
N GLU A 185 -28.86 -23.53 11.69
CA GLU A 185 -27.48 -23.21 12.10
C GLU A 185 -27.32 -21.71 12.41
N PRO A 186 -26.42 -21.34 13.35
CA PRO A 186 -26.08 -19.93 13.58
C PRO A 186 -25.63 -19.23 12.29
N TYR A 187 -25.85 -17.91 12.22
CA TYR A 187 -25.38 -17.08 11.11
C TYR A 187 -24.34 -16.04 11.58
N PRO A 188 -23.09 -16.46 11.90
CA PRO A 188 -22.07 -15.58 12.48
C PRO A 188 -21.80 -14.32 11.66
N LEU A 189 -21.81 -14.43 10.33
CA LEU A 189 -21.60 -13.27 9.47
C LEU A 189 -22.74 -12.26 9.61
N GLY A 190 -24.00 -12.72 9.61
CA GLY A 190 -25.15 -11.84 9.75
C GLY A 190 -25.16 -11.14 11.11
N GLU A 191 -24.99 -11.88 12.20
CA GLU A 191 -24.91 -11.32 13.55
C GLU A 191 -23.74 -10.34 13.69
N GLY A 192 -22.56 -10.72 13.18
CA GLY A 192 -21.38 -9.87 13.18
C GLY A 192 -21.55 -8.59 12.37
N LEU A 193 -22.20 -8.64 11.20
CA LEU A 193 -22.49 -7.45 10.38
C LEU A 193 -23.43 -6.48 11.08
N ALA A 194 -24.44 -6.98 11.81
CA ALA A 194 -25.35 -6.14 12.58
C ALA A 194 -24.61 -5.41 13.72
N ALA A 195 -23.84 -6.14 14.53
CA ALA A 195 -23.06 -5.52 15.61
C ALA A 195 -21.98 -4.55 15.07
N TRP A 196 -21.34 -4.92 13.96
CA TRP A 196 -20.30 -4.09 13.34
C TRP A 196 -20.85 -2.75 12.85
N THR A 197 -22.05 -2.74 12.22
CA THR A 197 -22.63 -1.51 11.68
C THR A 197 -23.02 -0.51 12.77
N GLU A 198 -23.39 -0.97 13.97
CA GLU A 198 -23.69 -0.10 15.11
C GLU A 198 -22.45 0.63 15.62
N SER A 199 -21.29 -0.01 15.52
CA SER A 199 -20.01 0.52 16.01
C SER A 199 -19.25 1.36 14.98
N HIS A 200 -19.66 1.32 13.71
CA HIS A 200 -18.93 1.94 12.60
C HIS A 200 -19.85 2.76 11.69
N PRO A 201 -20.23 3.99 12.10
CA PRO A 201 -20.89 4.92 11.19
C PRO A 201 -19.92 5.28 10.06
N LEU A 202 -20.22 4.82 8.84
CA LEU A 202 -19.41 5.14 7.67
C LEU A 202 -19.79 6.52 7.11
N PRO A 203 -18.81 7.33 6.69
CA PRO A 203 -19.08 8.61 6.03
C PRO A 203 -19.83 8.40 4.71
N ASP A 204 -20.72 9.35 4.38
CA ASP A 204 -21.40 9.43 3.09
C ASP A 204 -20.69 10.39 2.10
N THR A 205 -19.59 11.01 2.55
CA THR A 205 -18.76 11.92 1.75
C THR A 205 -18.27 11.23 0.48
N PRO A 206 -18.41 11.84 -0.72
CA PRO A 206 -17.88 11.27 -1.96
C PRO A 206 -16.36 11.10 -1.91
N LEU A 207 -15.84 10.08 -2.62
CA LEU A 207 -14.41 9.76 -2.72
C LEU A 207 -13.50 10.97 -3.00
N PRO A 208 -13.77 11.88 -3.95
CA PRO A 208 -12.91 13.05 -4.18
C PRO A 208 -12.88 14.01 -2.99
N ASP A 209 -13.89 14.00 -2.13
CA ASP A 209 -14.06 14.97 -1.04
C ASP A 209 -13.68 14.42 0.34
N LEU A 210 -13.43 13.11 0.43
CA LEU A 210 -13.00 12.46 1.66
C LEU A 210 -11.80 13.15 2.30
N THR A 211 -11.88 13.42 3.59
CA THR A 211 -10.77 13.91 4.40
C THR A 211 -9.87 12.75 4.88
N ASP A 212 -8.64 13.05 5.32
CA ASP A 212 -7.77 12.00 5.89
C ASP A 212 -8.36 11.32 7.14
N PRO A 213 -8.97 12.04 8.09
CA PRO A 213 -9.64 11.40 9.23
C PRO A 213 -10.81 10.50 8.84
N GLU A 214 -11.60 10.87 7.83
CA GLU A 214 -12.67 10.01 7.31
C GLU A 214 -12.10 8.75 6.64
N ILE A 215 -11.00 8.89 5.88
CA ILE A 215 -10.29 7.74 5.31
C ILE A 215 -9.80 6.80 6.41
N ASP A 216 -9.21 7.33 7.48
CA ASP A 216 -8.72 6.52 8.60
C ASP A 216 -9.86 5.83 9.36
N THR A 217 -11.03 6.48 9.44
CA THR A 217 -12.27 5.90 9.97
C THR A 217 -12.73 4.71 9.12
N VAL A 218 -12.81 4.89 7.79
CA VAL A 218 -13.17 3.81 6.86
C VAL A 218 -12.15 2.67 6.90
N ALA A 219 -10.86 2.97 7.02
CA ALA A 219 -9.79 1.99 7.10
C ALA A 219 -9.81 1.15 8.39
N THR A 220 -10.18 1.78 9.51
CA THR A 220 -10.40 1.07 10.79
C THR A 220 -11.59 0.12 10.65
N ALA A 221 -12.71 0.64 10.15
CA ALA A 221 -13.92 -0.13 9.90
C ALA A 221 -13.65 -1.33 8.97
N TYR A 222 -12.87 -1.12 7.92
CA TYR A 222 -12.38 -2.16 7.01
C TYR A 222 -11.60 -3.26 7.73
N GLY A 223 -10.63 -2.89 8.57
CA GLY A 223 -9.76 -3.84 9.27
C GLY A 223 -10.55 -4.75 10.22
N GLU A 224 -11.56 -4.21 10.89
CA GLU A 224 -12.47 -4.98 11.74
C GLU A 224 -13.42 -5.85 10.92
N LEU A 225 -14.01 -5.29 9.86
CA LEU A 225 -14.90 -6.01 8.96
C LEU A 225 -14.21 -7.25 8.35
N ALA A 226 -12.95 -7.11 7.94
CA ALA A 226 -12.14 -8.21 7.39
C ALA A 226 -11.90 -9.37 8.38
N ARG A 227 -11.99 -9.09 9.68
CA ARG A 227 -11.80 -10.08 10.76
C ARG A 227 -13.11 -10.71 11.23
N LEU A 228 -14.28 -10.22 10.80
CA LEU A 228 -15.57 -10.78 11.21
C LEU A 228 -15.66 -12.28 10.90
N PRO A 229 -16.17 -13.11 11.84
CA PRO A 229 -16.30 -14.54 11.62
C PRO A 229 -17.41 -14.84 10.60
N VAL A 230 -17.08 -15.63 9.57
CA VAL A 230 -18.08 -16.27 8.67
C VAL A 230 -18.36 -17.71 9.08
N ARG A 231 -17.40 -18.36 9.74
CA ARG A 231 -17.54 -19.72 10.25
C ARG A 231 -16.74 -19.85 11.54
N CYS A 232 -17.39 -20.35 12.58
CA CYS A 232 -16.79 -20.68 13.87
C CYS A 232 -16.39 -22.17 13.94
N GLY A 233 -15.62 -22.55 14.97
CA GLY A 233 -15.22 -23.94 15.21
C GLY A 233 -13.78 -24.27 14.79
N PRO A 234 -13.42 -25.55 14.57
CA PRO A 234 -12.03 -26.01 14.48
C PRO A 234 -11.27 -25.52 13.24
N ARG A 235 -11.97 -25.01 12.22
CA ARG A 235 -11.38 -24.33 11.06
C ARG A 235 -12.08 -22.99 10.87
N PRO A 236 -11.81 -22.02 11.76
CA PRO A 236 -12.48 -20.72 11.71
C PRO A 236 -12.14 -20.02 10.40
N ARG A 237 -13.08 -19.25 9.88
CA ARG A 237 -12.88 -18.43 8.68
C ARG A 237 -13.43 -17.04 8.97
N SER A 238 -12.66 -16.02 8.61
CA SER A 238 -13.12 -14.64 8.62
C SER A 238 -13.61 -14.19 7.24
N LEU A 239 -14.31 -13.06 7.19
CA LEU A 239 -14.83 -12.48 5.96
C LEU A 239 -13.70 -12.26 4.95
N GLY A 240 -12.57 -11.75 5.46
CA GLY A 240 -11.33 -11.59 4.74
C GLY A 240 -11.21 -10.25 3.99
N PRO A 241 -9.98 -9.87 3.61
CA PRO A 241 -9.67 -8.53 3.10
C PRO A 241 -10.45 -8.11 1.84
N THR A 242 -10.60 -9.02 0.87
CA THR A 242 -11.26 -8.70 -0.40
C THR A 242 -12.78 -8.57 -0.24
N ALA A 243 -13.40 -9.45 0.57
CA ALA A 243 -14.83 -9.38 0.82
C ALA A 243 -15.20 -8.14 1.64
N ALA A 244 -14.36 -7.74 2.60
CA ALA A 244 -14.56 -6.50 3.36
C ALA A 244 -14.53 -5.25 2.48
N ALA A 245 -13.57 -5.14 1.55
CA ALA A 245 -13.50 -3.97 0.65
C ALA A 245 -14.72 -3.88 -0.26
N LYS A 246 -15.16 -5.01 -0.81
CA LYS A 246 -16.38 -5.09 -1.65
C LYS A 246 -17.62 -4.77 -0.84
N ALA A 247 -17.71 -5.24 0.41
CA ALA A 247 -18.82 -4.93 1.30
C ALA A 247 -18.90 -3.42 1.59
N LEU A 248 -17.78 -2.77 1.88
CA LEU A 248 -17.75 -1.32 2.07
C LEU A 248 -18.16 -0.55 0.81
N TYR A 249 -17.73 -0.98 -0.37
CA TYR A 249 -18.22 -0.40 -1.64
C TYR A 249 -19.73 -0.58 -1.80
N ALA A 250 -20.28 -1.76 -1.48
CA ALA A 250 -21.72 -1.97 -1.51
C ALA A 250 -22.45 -1.05 -0.51
N LEU A 251 -21.88 -0.76 0.66
CA LEU A 251 -22.52 0.13 1.64
C LEU A 251 -22.36 1.61 1.28
N ARG A 252 -21.25 2.00 0.65
CA ARG A 252 -20.87 3.39 0.37
C ARG A 252 -20.23 3.53 -1.02
N PRO A 253 -21.01 3.42 -2.10
CA PRO A 253 -20.46 3.28 -3.45
C PRO A 253 -19.89 4.56 -4.05
N HIS A 254 -20.27 5.72 -3.52
CA HIS A 254 -19.70 7.01 -3.90
C HIS A 254 -18.43 7.33 -3.10
N THR A 255 -18.21 6.65 -1.97
CA THR A 255 -17.14 6.95 -1.01
C THR A 255 -15.97 5.96 -1.13
N VAL A 256 -16.28 4.67 -1.29
CA VAL A 256 -15.28 3.61 -1.17
C VAL A 256 -14.91 3.09 -2.55
N MET A 257 -13.63 3.24 -2.92
CA MET A 257 -13.06 2.49 -4.05
C MET A 257 -12.72 1.07 -3.56
N PRO A 258 -13.34 0.01 -4.10
CA PRO A 258 -13.00 -1.35 -3.72
C PRO A 258 -11.65 -1.78 -4.32
N TRP A 259 -11.12 -2.91 -3.82
CA TRP A 259 -9.97 -3.58 -4.42
C TRP A 259 -10.16 -5.10 -4.44
N ASP A 260 -9.29 -5.79 -5.17
CA ASP A 260 -9.10 -7.23 -5.07
C ASP A 260 -7.73 -7.60 -4.50
N ALA A 261 -7.44 -8.90 -4.38
CA ALA A 261 -6.19 -9.37 -3.83
C ALA A 261 -4.97 -9.01 -4.71
N ALA A 262 -5.11 -9.01 -6.03
CA ALA A 262 -4.04 -8.67 -6.95
C ALA A 262 -3.73 -7.17 -6.87
N ILE A 263 -4.75 -6.32 -6.94
CA ILE A 263 -4.64 -4.86 -6.78
C ILE A 263 -3.94 -4.52 -5.46
N ALA A 264 -4.40 -5.08 -4.35
CA ALA A 264 -3.83 -4.76 -3.05
C ALA A 264 -2.38 -5.25 -2.89
N THR A 265 -2.06 -6.42 -3.45
CA THR A 265 -0.70 -6.98 -3.41
C THR A 265 0.26 -6.16 -4.28
N GLU A 266 -0.14 -5.85 -5.51
CA GLU A 266 0.68 -5.10 -6.46
C GLU A 266 0.96 -3.68 -5.96
N LEU A 267 -0.07 -2.96 -5.53
CA LEU A 267 0.07 -1.55 -5.18
C LEU A 267 0.63 -1.31 -3.78
N TYR A 268 0.39 -2.23 -2.84
CA TYR A 268 0.63 -1.95 -1.43
C TYR A 268 1.39 -3.05 -0.69
N GLY A 269 1.60 -4.22 -1.30
CA GLY A 269 2.28 -5.38 -0.68
C GLY A 269 1.56 -5.95 0.55
N ALA A 270 0.38 -5.45 0.88
CA ALA A 270 -0.36 -5.74 2.09
C ALA A 270 -1.87 -5.57 1.87
N ARG A 271 -2.67 -6.18 2.74
CA ARG A 271 -4.15 -6.19 2.66
C ARG A 271 -4.80 -5.85 4.01
N ASP A 272 -4.13 -5.00 4.78
CA ASP A 272 -4.58 -4.51 6.09
C ASP A 272 -5.22 -3.12 5.98
N GLY A 273 -5.69 -2.59 7.12
CA GLY A 273 -6.31 -1.26 7.17
C GLY A 273 -5.38 -0.14 6.71
N ALA A 274 -4.09 -0.21 7.02
CA ALA A 274 -3.13 0.81 6.58
C ALA A 274 -2.97 0.82 5.05
N ALA A 275 -2.88 -0.37 4.42
CA ALA A 275 -2.88 -0.48 2.97
C ALA A 275 -4.20 0.03 2.36
N PHE A 276 -5.34 -0.25 2.99
CA PHE A 276 -6.64 0.22 2.50
C PHE A 276 -6.80 1.75 2.62
N ALA A 277 -6.29 2.35 3.69
CA ALA A 277 -6.24 3.80 3.85
C ALA A 277 -5.42 4.46 2.72
N ARG A 278 -4.24 3.88 2.39
CA ARG A 278 -3.44 4.34 1.24
C ARG A 278 -4.23 4.21 -0.06
N HIS A 279 -4.97 3.11 -0.23
CA HIS A 279 -5.81 2.90 -1.41
C HIS A 279 -6.88 3.97 -1.60
N LEU A 280 -7.59 4.33 -0.54
CA LEU A 280 -8.57 5.42 -0.61
C LEU A 280 -7.92 6.78 -0.89
N ARG A 281 -6.71 7.05 -0.34
CA ARG A 281 -5.96 8.27 -0.69
C ARG A 281 -5.56 8.30 -2.16
N THR A 282 -5.13 7.17 -2.72
CA THR A 282 -4.87 7.02 -4.17
C THR A 282 -6.14 7.29 -4.97
N GLY A 283 -7.25 6.63 -4.61
CA GLY A 283 -8.54 6.82 -5.29
C GLY A 283 -9.05 8.25 -5.24
N ARG A 284 -8.94 8.93 -4.09
CA ARG A 284 -9.28 10.35 -3.94
C ARG A 284 -8.45 11.22 -4.86
N ALA A 285 -7.13 11.01 -4.89
CA ALA A 285 -6.23 11.78 -5.76
C ALA A 285 -6.56 11.56 -7.25
N TRP A 286 -6.81 10.31 -7.64
CA TRP A 286 -7.19 9.95 -9.01
C TRP A 286 -8.56 10.50 -9.41
N ALA A 287 -9.55 10.43 -8.51
CA ALA A 287 -10.87 11.02 -8.73
C ALA A 287 -10.75 12.54 -8.94
N ARG A 288 -10.00 13.25 -8.10
CA ARG A 288 -9.74 14.69 -8.25
C ARG A 288 -9.07 15.02 -9.58
N ALA A 289 -8.06 14.24 -9.98
CA ALA A 289 -7.37 14.43 -11.25
C ALA A 289 -8.32 14.27 -12.45
N ALA A 290 -9.11 13.20 -12.48
CA ALA A 290 -10.07 12.95 -13.56
C ALA A 290 -11.18 14.02 -13.64
N LEU A 291 -11.67 14.50 -12.49
CA LEU A 291 -12.64 15.60 -12.45
C LEU A 291 -12.03 16.92 -12.95
N ALA A 292 -10.80 17.22 -12.54
CA ALA A 292 -10.10 18.41 -12.98
C ALA A 292 -9.78 18.39 -14.49
N GLU A 293 -9.35 17.24 -15.01
CA GLU A 293 -9.06 17.06 -16.45
C GLU A 293 -10.34 17.18 -17.29
N SER A 294 -11.48 16.68 -16.80
CA SER A 294 -12.74 16.64 -17.56
C SER A 294 -13.55 17.92 -17.46
N GLY A 295 -13.45 18.65 -16.34
CA GLY A 295 -14.34 19.76 -16.01
C GLY A 295 -15.79 19.33 -15.74
N LEU A 296 -16.04 18.04 -15.51
CA LEU A 296 -17.38 17.48 -15.29
C LEU A 296 -17.63 17.15 -13.81
N SER A 297 -18.90 17.02 -13.43
CA SER A 297 -19.26 16.36 -12.16
C SER A 297 -18.96 14.86 -12.23
N ALA A 298 -18.88 14.18 -11.09
CA ALA A 298 -18.58 12.75 -11.04
C ALA A 298 -19.57 11.90 -11.85
N ASP A 299 -20.87 12.16 -11.74
CA ASP A 299 -21.90 11.42 -12.46
C ASP A 299 -21.86 11.72 -13.97
N ALA A 300 -21.64 12.98 -14.35
CA ALA A 300 -21.50 13.37 -15.75
C ALA A 300 -20.26 12.75 -16.40
N LEU A 301 -19.13 12.70 -15.67
CA LEU A 301 -17.91 12.04 -16.11
C LEU A 301 -18.15 10.53 -16.30
N VAL A 302 -18.78 9.86 -15.34
CA VAL A 302 -19.04 8.42 -15.44
C VAL A 302 -19.99 8.10 -16.62
N ALA A 303 -20.98 8.96 -16.88
CA ALA A 303 -21.82 8.85 -18.07
C ALA A 303 -21.03 9.05 -19.38
N ASP A 304 -20.14 10.04 -19.44
CA ASP A 304 -19.26 10.30 -20.58
C ASP A 304 -18.27 9.14 -20.85
N LEU A 305 -17.83 8.45 -19.79
CA LEU A 305 -17.03 7.22 -19.89
C LEU A 305 -17.85 5.99 -20.30
N GLY A 306 -19.16 6.13 -20.54
CA GLY A 306 -20.05 5.04 -20.98
C GLY A 306 -20.43 4.07 -19.87
N ARG A 307 -20.34 4.48 -18.59
CA ARG A 307 -20.60 3.63 -17.41
C ARG A 307 -21.69 4.20 -16.49
N PRO A 308 -22.83 4.73 -16.98
CA PRO A 308 -23.78 5.53 -16.19
C PRO A 308 -24.46 4.78 -15.02
N ALA A 309 -24.36 3.45 -14.97
CA ALA A 309 -24.96 2.63 -13.93
C ALA A 309 -24.08 2.45 -12.67
N VAL A 310 -22.83 2.92 -12.71
CA VAL A 310 -21.87 2.76 -11.61
C VAL A 310 -21.34 4.12 -11.14
N THR A 311 -20.43 4.12 -10.18
CA THR A 311 -19.85 5.34 -9.59
C THR A 311 -18.43 5.60 -10.10
N LEU A 312 -17.92 6.81 -9.92
CA LEU A 312 -16.52 7.13 -10.24
C LEU A 312 -15.55 6.22 -9.48
N ALA A 313 -15.83 5.93 -8.21
CA ALA A 313 -15.04 4.98 -7.42
C ALA A 313 -14.97 3.59 -8.08
N LYS A 314 -16.08 3.12 -8.67
CA LYS A 314 -16.09 1.85 -9.41
C LYS A 314 -15.30 1.93 -10.71
N VAL A 315 -15.40 3.01 -11.48
CA VAL A 315 -14.63 3.18 -12.73
C VAL A 315 -13.12 3.19 -12.46
N LEU A 316 -12.67 3.78 -11.35
CA LEU A 316 -11.26 3.71 -10.94
C LEU A 316 -10.82 2.29 -10.57
N ASP A 317 -11.67 1.52 -9.87
CA ASP A 317 -11.42 0.08 -9.61
C ASP A 317 -11.38 -0.74 -10.91
N GLU A 318 -12.23 -0.43 -11.90
CA GLU A 318 -12.23 -1.09 -13.21
C GLU A 318 -10.91 -0.86 -13.97
N HIS A 319 -10.39 0.36 -13.91
CA HIS A 319 -9.07 0.66 -14.46
C HIS A 319 -7.98 -0.19 -13.81
N LEU A 320 -7.98 -0.31 -12.48
CA LEU A 320 -7.03 -1.15 -11.76
C LEU A 320 -7.20 -2.63 -12.11
N TYR A 321 -8.44 -3.12 -12.24
CA TYR A 321 -8.71 -4.50 -12.65
C TYR A 321 -8.16 -4.82 -14.05
N VAL A 322 -8.39 -3.92 -15.01
CA VAL A 322 -7.92 -4.07 -16.39
C VAL A 322 -6.38 -4.01 -16.47
N THR A 323 -5.75 -3.13 -15.70
CA THR A 323 -4.30 -2.88 -15.80
C THR A 323 -3.44 -3.80 -14.92
N ILE A 324 -3.97 -4.29 -13.80
CA ILE A 324 -3.23 -5.13 -12.84
C ILE A 324 -3.74 -6.57 -12.89
N THR A 325 -5.01 -6.78 -12.49
CA THR A 325 -5.56 -8.13 -12.28
C THR A 325 -5.54 -8.97 -13.55
N ARG A 326 -5.79 -8.35 -14.72
CA ARG A 326 -5.71 -9.05 -16.01
C ARG A 326 -4.28 -9.33 -16.48
N ARG A 327 -3.30 -8.46 -16.21
CA ARG A 327 -1.89 -8.72 -16.51
C ARG A 327 -1.35 -9.91 -15.69
N ALA A 328 -1.80 -10.05 -14.44
CA ALA A 328 -1.39 -11.15 -13.57
C ALA A 328 -2.03 -12.51 -13.93
N ALA A 329 -3.06 -12.54 -14.78
CA ALA A 329 -3.80 -13.75 -15.17
C ALA A 329 -3.43 -14.27 -16.58
N GLY A 330 -2.58 -13.54 -17.32
CA GLY A 330 -2.01 -13.95 -18.61
C GLY A 330 -0.56 -14.38 -18.45
#